data_AF-A0A379TJV0-F1
#
_entry.id   AF-A0A379TJV0-F1
#
_cell.length_a   1.000
_cell.length_b   1.000
_cell.length_c   1.000
_cell.angle_alpha   90.00
_cell.angle_beta   90.00
_cell.angle_gamma   90.00
#
_symmetry.space_group_name_H-M   'P 1'
#
loop_
_entity.id
_entity.type
_entity.pdbx_description
1 polymer ?
#
loop_
_entity_poly.entity_id
_entity_poly.type
_entity_poly.pdbx_seq_one_letter_code
_entity_poly.pdbx_strand_id
1 'polypeptide(L)'
;MTYLGPSGSQIGHKESMKDTARVLGRMYDGIEYRGFGQHIVEELGEYAGVPVWNGLTDEFHPTQILADLMTMLEHAPGKTLPELSFGLSGRRAQQHGQLADGGRGEDGHGYPSDSAKVLLA
;
A
#
# COMPACT_ATOMS: atom_id res chain seq x y z
N MET A 1 -6.70 15.37 -8.31
CA MET A 1 -6.73 13.92 -8.58
C MET A 1 -6.33 13.56 -10.01
N THR A 2 -5.12 13.05 -10.18
CA THR A 2 -4.60 12.50 -11.44
C THR A 2 -4.29 11.01 -11.25
N TYR A 3 -4.71 10.16 -12.20
CA TYR A 3 -4.43 8.73 -12.18
C TYR A 3 -3.36 8.37 -13.21
N LEU A 4 -2.24 7.83 -12.74
CA LEU A 4 -1.19 7.28 -13.58
C LEU A 4 -1.32 5.76 -13.63
N GLY A 5 -1.87 5.27 -14.74
CA GLY A 5 -2.05 3.84 -14.97
C GLY A 5 -0.76 3.13 -15.40
N PRO A 6 -0.77 1.79 -15.42
CA PRO A 6 0.44 1.00 -15.64
C PRO A 6 1.09 1.17 -17.01
N SER A 7 0.26 1.37 -18.03
CA SER A 7 0.70 1.55 -19.42
C SER A 7 1.18 2.97 -19.73
N GLY A 8 0.92 3.94 -18.85
CA GLY A 8 1.33 5.34 -19.02
C GLY A 8 2.50 5.76 -18.13
N SER A 9 2.90 4.91 -17.18
CA SER A 9 3.88 5.23 -16.15
C SER A 9 5.24 4.59 -16.49
N GLN A 10 6.27 5.40 -16.76
CA GLN A 10 7.65 4.92 -16.99
C GLN A 10 8.43 4.69 -15.67
N ILE A 11 7.73 4.77 -14.54
CA ILE A 11 8.27 4.65 -13.19
C ILE A 11 8.94 3.28 -13.03
N GLY A 12 10.25 3.28 -12.75
CA GLY A 12 11.05 2.06 -12.57
C GLY A 12 11.58 1.43 -13.86
N HIS A 13 11.09 1.81 -15.05
CA HIS A 13 11.57 1.25 -16.32
C HIS A 13 12.61 2.14 -17.02
N LYS A 14 12.44 3.47 -16.98
CA LYS A 14 13.38 4.43 -17.60
C LYS A 14 13.81 5.57 -16.68
N GLU A 15 13.17 5.71 -15.53
CA GLU A 15 13.45 6.76 -14.54
C GLU A 15 13.45 6.14 -13.14
N SER A 16 14.36 6.65 -12.27
CA SER A 16 14.44 6.19 -10.89
C SER A 16 13.20 6.62 -10.10
N MET A 17 12.79 5.81 -9.12
CA MET A 17 11.67 6.19 -8.24
C MET A 17 11.99 7.48 -7.48
N LYS A 18 13.24 7.64 -7.04
CA LYS A 18 13.75 8.87 -6.42
C LYS A 18 13.55 10.14 -7.24
N ASP A 19 13.86 10.12 -8.53
CA ASP A 19 13.71 11.31 -9.38
C ASP A 19 12.23 11.58 -9.67
N THR A 20 11.45 10.53 -9.93
CA THR A 20 10.00 10.60 -10.06
C THR A 20 9.36 11.24 -8.81
N ALA A 21 9.74 10.79 -7.61
CA ALA A 21 9.21 11.28 -6.34
C ALA A 21 9.40 12.79 -6.18
N ARG A 22 10.60 13.30 -6.51
CA ARG A 22 10.93 14.73 -6.41
C ARG A 22 10.14 15.58 -7.40
N VAL A 23 9.85 15.06 -8.59
CA VAL A 23 9.03 15.76 -9.58
C VAL A 23 7.58 15.81 -9.12
N LEU A 24 7.01 14.66 -8.76
CA LEU A 24 5.61 14.56 -8.37
C LEU A 24 5.31 15.33 -7.09
N GLY A 25 6.18 15.27 -6.08
CA GLY A 25 5.98 16.00 -4.82
C GLY A 25 6.13 17.52 -4.91
N ARG A 26 6.61 18.05 -6.05
CA ARG A 26 6.56 19.49 -6.35
C ARG A 26 5.30 19.92 -7.09
N MET A 27 4.56 18.95 -7.62
CA MET A 27 3.37 19.17 -8.45
C MET A 27 2.06 18.85 -7.74
N TYR A 28 2.11 17.98 -6.72
CA TYR A 28 0.94 17.43 -6.04
C TYR A 28 1.11 17.53 -4.52
N ASP A 29 -0.02 17.57 -3.80
CA ASP A 29 -0.04 17.72 -2.35
C ASP A 29 0.01 16.36 -1.62
N GLY A 30 -0.19 15.26 -2.36
CA GLY A 30 -0.06 13.90 -1.84
C GLY A 30 -0.03 12.85 -2.93
N ILE A 31 0.55 11.69 -2.60
CA ILE A 31 0.80 10.61 -3.56
C ILE A 31 0.32 9.29 -2.95
N GLU A 32 -0.55 8.57 -3.64
CA GLU A 32 -0.88 7.18 -3.34
C GLU A 32 -0.14 6.28 -4.32
N TYR A 33 0.52 5.24 -3.78
CA TYR A 33 1.19 4.22 -4.56
C TYR A 33 0.52 2.87 -4.35
N ARG A 34 0.28 2.19 -5.48
CA ARG A 34 -0.19 0.82 -5.50
C ARG A 34 0.64 0.02 -6.49
N GLY A 35 1.41 -0.95 -6.02
CA GLY A 35 2.31 -1.70 -6.87
C GLY A 35 3.05 -2.80 -6.13
N PHE A 36 4.31 -2.99 -6.49
CA PHE A 36 5.16 -4.08 -6.00
C PHE A 36 6.23 -3.56 -5.07
N GLY A 37 6.66 -4.39 -4.13
CA GLY A 37 7.78 -4.11 -3.24
C GLY A 37 7.58 -2.91 -2.30
N GLN A 38 7.57 -3.18 -1.01
CA GLN A 38 7.47 -2.17 0.02
C GLN A 38 8.59 -1.11 -0.05
N HIS A 39 9.80 -1.51 -0.44
CA HIS A 39 10.93 -0.60 -0.61
C HIS A 39 10.67 0.53 -1.63
N ILE A 40 9.79 0.30 -2.62
CA ILE A 40 9.46 1.29 -3.66
C ILE A 40 8.61 2.42 -3.08
N VAL A 41 7.61 2.09 -2.27
CA VAL A 41 6.77 3.11 -1.61
C VAL A 41 7.54 3.83 -0.50
N GLU A 42 8.47 3.15 0.16
CA GLU A 42 9.38 3.78 1.13
C GLU A 42 10.33 4.78 0.46
N GLU A 43 10.93 4.42 -0.67
CA GLU A 43 11.77 5.34 -1.46
C GLU A 43 10.96 6.55 -1.94
N LEU A 44 9.73 6.32 -2.43
CA LEU A 44 8.82 7.39 -2.82
C LEU A 44 8.50 8.32 -1.64
N GLY A 45 8.23 7.77 -0.46
CA GLY A 45 7.98 8.51 0.78
C GLY A 45 9.17 9.36 1.23
N GLU A 46 10.38 8.82 1.13
CA GLU A 46 11.61 9.51 1.54
C GLU A 46 11.90 10.74 0.66
N TYR A 47 11.61 10.67 -0.65
CA TYR A 47 12.02 11.71 -1.60
C TYR A 47 10.92 12.62 -2.10
N ALA A 48 9.64 12.29 -1.88
CA ALA A 48 8.52 13.09 -2.38
C ALA A 48 8.38 14.44 -1.67
N GLY A 49 8.64 14.51 -0.35
CA GLY A 49 8.45 15.74 0.44
C GLY A 49 6.98 16.12 0.67
N VAL A 50 6.04 15.27 0.27
CA VAL A 50 4.60 15.34 0.55
C VAL A 50 4.13 13.98 1.09
N PRO A 51 2.97 13.90 1.78
CA PRO A 51 2.46 12.62 2.27
C PRO A 51 2.35 11.56 1.17
N VAL A 52 2.87 10.37 1.45
CA VAL A 52 2.79 9.19 0.58
C VAL A 52 1.97 8.09 1.26
N TRP A 53 0.96 7.58 0.57
CA TRP A 53 0.08 6.52 1.07
C TRP A 53 0.34 5.20 0.34
N ASN A 54 0.55 4.13 1.10
CA ASN A 54 0.58 2.77 0.56
C ASN A 54 -0.85 2.25 0.36
N GLY A 55 -1.28 2.20 -0.91
CA GLY A 55 -2.56 1.63 -1.30
C GLY A 55 -2.56 0.11 -1.32
N LEU A 56 -1.46 -0.50 -1.77
CA LEU A 56 -1.17 -1.94 -1.72
C LEU A 56 0.26 -2.19 -2.23
N THR A 57 0.98 -3.05 -1.51
CA THR A 57 2.30 -3.62 -1.86
C THR A 57 2.22 -5.15 -1.73
N ASP A 58 3.29 -5.86 -2.10
CA ASP A 58 3.34 -7.33 -1.93
C ASP A 58 3.29 -7.72 -0.45
N GLU A 59 3.88 -6.90 0.42
CA GLU A 59 4.04 -7.14 1.84
C GLU A 59 2.88 -6.60 2.66
N PHE A 60 2.33 -5.43 2.28
CA PHE A 60 1.36 -4.72 3.12
C PHE A 60 0.17 -4.15 2.34
N HIS A 61 -1.01 -4.20 2.99
CA HIS A 61 -2.24 -3.54 2.53
C HIS A 61 -2.93 -2.83 3.71
N PRO A 62 -2.35 -1.73 4.23
CA PRO A 62 -2.78 -1.11 5.48
C PRO A 62 -4.21 -0.53 5.41
N THR A 63 -4.61 -0.02 4.26
CA THR A 63 -5.96 0.53 4.02
C THR A 63 -7.06 -0.52 4.18
N GLN A 64 -6.81 -1.76 3.77
CA GLN A 64 -7.78 -2.86 3.90
C GLN A 64 -8.01 -3.23 5.37
N ILE A 65 -6.95 -3.26 6.19
CA ILE A 65 -7.07 -3.55 7.62
C ILE A 65 -7.95 -2.48 8.29
N LEU A 66 -7.70 -1.21 8.00
CA LEU A 66 -8.49 -0.12 8.57
C LEU A 66 -9.96 -0.25 8.18
N ALA A 67 -10.26 -0.60 6.93
CA ALA A 67 -11.62 -0.84 6.47
C ALA A 67 -12.27 -2.05 7.18
N ASP A 68 -11.54 -3.13 7.36
CA ASP A 68 -12.03 -4.34 8.05
C ASP A 68 -12.31 -4.05 9.53
N LEU A 69 -11.39 -3.37 10.23
CA LEU A 69 -11.57 -2.98 11.64
C LEU A 69 -12.73 -2.01 11.83
N MET A 70 -12.87 -1.02 10.94
CA MET A 70 -14.03 -0.12 10.93
C MET A 70 -15.33 -0.91 10.78
N THR A 71 -15.37 -1.83 9.81
CA THR A 71 -16.55 -2.68 9.56
C THR A 71 -16.88 -3.55 10.77
N MET A 72 -15.87 -4.12 11.44
CA MET A 72 -16.10 -4.92 12.66
C MET A 72 -16.69 -4.09 13.80
N LEU A 73 -16.24 -2.85 14.00
CA LEU A 73 -16.80 -1.95 15.00
C LEU A 73 -18.26 -1.58 14.69
N GLU A 74 -18.59 -1.32 13.42
CA GLU A 74 -19.96 -1.03 12.98
C GLU A 74 -20.91 -2.21 13.24
N HIS A 75 -20.43 -3.44 13.09
CA HIS A 75 -21.21 -4.67 13.28
C HIS A 75 -21.15 -5.22 14.72
N ALA A 76 -20.41 -4.56 15.62
CA ALA A 76 -20.29 -4.91 17.03
C ALA A 76 -20.56 -3.69 17.93
N PRO A 77 -21.79 -3.14 17.89
CA PRO A 77 -22.11 -1.90 18.61
C PRO A 77 -21.85 -2.04 20.11
N GLY A 78 -21.18 -1.03 20.68
CA GLY A 78 -20.82 -0.98 22.10
C GLY A 78 -19.54 -1.73 22.45
N LYS A 79 -18.89 -2.41 21.50
CA LYS A 79 -17.55 -2.98 21.69
C LYS A 79 -16.47 -2.04 21.19
N THR A 80 -15.33 -2.08 21.87
CA THR A 80 -14.08 -1.43 21.48
C THR A 80 -13.15 -2.42 20.77
N LEU A 81 -12.14 -1.93 20.04
CA LEU A 81 -11.20 -2.78 19.30
C LEU A 81 -10.58 -3.93 20.13
N PRO A 82 -10.14 -3.72 21.40
CA PRO A 82 -9.59 -4.80 22.22
C PRO A 82 -10.60 -5.90 22.59
N GLU A 83 -11.90 -5.63 22.49
CA GLU A 83 -12.97 -6.58 22.82
C GLU A 83 -13.44 -7.39 21.60
N LEU A 84 -12.92 -7.05 20.42
CA LEU A 84 -13.17 -7.80 19.19
C LEU A 84 -12.25 -9.02 19.12
N SER A 85 -12.80 -10.13 18.66
CA SER A 85 -12.06 -11.35 18.39
C SER A 85 -12.48 -11.86 17.02
N PHE A 86 -11.52 -12.09 16.15
CA PHE A 86 -11.74 -12.62 14.81
C PHE A 86 -10.62 -13.59 14.45
N GLY A 87 -10.94 -14.59 13.63
CA GLY A 87 -9.97 -15.52 13.08
C GLY A 87 -9.82 -15.28 11.58
N LEU A 88 -8.57 -15.25 11.11
CA LEU A 88 -8.27 -15.24 9.69
C LEU A 88 -7.88 -16.66 9.25
N SER A 89 -8.31 -17.05 8.05
CA SER A 89 -7.97 -18.33 7.45
C SER A 89 -7.57 -18.16 5.99
N GLY A 90 -6.79 -19.11 5.48
CA GLY A 90 -6.26 -19.10 4.11
C GLY A 90 -5.32 -17.94 3.83
N ARG A 91 -5.25 -17.49 2.58
CA ARG A 91 -4.29 -16.46 2.14
C ARG A 91 -4.40 -15.11 2.87
N ARG A 92 -5.59 -14.76 3.40
CA ARG A 92 -5.77 -13.55 4.19
C ARG A 92 -5.03 -13.60 5.54
N ALA A 93 -4.88 -14.80 6.12
CA ALA A 93 -4.10 -14.99 7.34
C ALA A 93 -2.60 -14.77 7.10
N GLN A 94 -2.09 -15.16 5.92
CA GLN A 94 -0.69 -14.95 5.54
C GLN A 94 -0.39 -13.46 5.37
N GLN A 95 -1.22 -12.74 4.61
CA GLN A 95 -1.05 -11.29 4.40
C GLN A 95 -1.16 -10.48 5.70
N HIS A 96 -2.12 -10.80 6.57
CA HIS A 96 -2.27 -10.12 7.87
C HIS A 96 -1.26 -10.57 8.92
N GLY A 97 -0.72 -11.79 8.80
CA GLY A 97 0.37 -12.27 9.66
C GLY A 97 1.68 -11.52 9.42
N GLN A 98 1.97 -11.18 8.15
CA GLN A 98 3.15 -10.39 7.78
C GLN A 98 3.12 -8.97 8.37
N LEU A 99 1.91 -8.41 8.60
CA LEU A 99 1.70 -7.13 9.28
C LEU A 99 2.02 -7.16 10.78
N ALA A 100 1.95 -8.33 11.43
CA ALA A 100 2.22 -8.49 12.86
C ALA A 100 3.68 -8.84 13.19
N ASP A 101 4.41 -9.45 12.26
CA ASP A 101 5.77 -10.01 12.48
C ASP A 101 6.92 -9.19 11.86
N GLY A 102 6.64 -8.01 11.29
CA GLY A 102 7.72 -7.14 10.81
C GLY A 102 8.59 -7.75 9.69
N GLY A 103 8.00 -8.58 8.82
CA GLY A 103 8.55 -8.95 7.52
C GLY A 103 9.55 -10.12 7.49
N ARG A 104 9.08 -11.27 7.01
CA ARG A 104 9.80 -12.19 6.11
C ARG A 104 8.81 -13.19 5.50
N GLY A 105 8.13 -12.76 4.44
CA GLY A 105 7.34 -13.64 3.59
C GLY A 105 8.15 -14.07 2.38
N GLU A 106 8.70 -15.29 2.41
CA GLU A 106 9.27 -15.94 1.24
C GLU A 106 8.17 -16.75 0.52
N ASP A 107 7.34 -16.08 -0.26
CA ASP A 107 6.37 -16.73 -1.13
C ASP A 107 5.99 -15.85 -2.33
N GLY A 108 6.73 -16.06 -3.42
CA GLY A 108 6.60 -15.42 -4.73
C GLY A 108 5.34 -15.80 -5.51
N HIS A 109 4.17 -15.47 -4.99
CA HIS A 109 2.94 -15.34 -5.78
C HIS A 109 2.55 -13.87 -5.89
N GLY A 110 3.39 -13.12 -6.60
CA GLY A 110 3.18 -11.71 -6.91
C GLY A 110 1.89 -11.48 -7.69
N TYR A 111 1.26 -10.33 -7.44
CA TYR A 111 0.27 -9.77 -8.35
C TYR A 111 0.89 -9.65 -9.77
N PRO A 112 0.11 -9.74 -10.86
CA PRO A 112 0.67 -9.75 -12.21
C PRO A 112 1.56 -8.53 -12.46
N SER A 113 2.81 -8.78 -12.85
CA SER A 113 4.00 -7.89 -12.94
C SER A 113 3.85 -6.54 -13.64
N ASP A 114 2.67 -6.25 -14.17
CA ASP A 114 2.43 -5.19 -15.15
C ASP A 114 1.51 -4.07 -14.62
N SER A 115 1.35 -3.91 -13.29
CA SER A 115 0.37 -2.92 -12.80
C SER A 115 0.70 -2.12 -11.54
N ALA A 116 1.85 -1.44 -11.52
CA ALA A 116 2.02 -0.29 -10.63
C ALA A 116 1.14 0.89 -11.07
N LYS A 117 0.47 1.52 -10.12
CA LYS A 117 -0.47 2.63 -10.29
C LYS A 117 -0.16 3.69 -9.26
N VAL A 118 -0.29 4.95 -9.66
CA VAL A 118 -0.10 6.08 -8.75
C VAL A 118 -1.31 7.00 -8.86
N LEU A 119 -1.94 7.30 -7.73
CA LEU A 119 -2.94 8.34 -7.61
C LEU A 119 -2.28 9.59 -7.03
N LEU A 120 -2.49 10.73 -7.66
CA LEU A 120 -1.88 12.00 -7.27
C LEU A 120 -2.98 12.98 -6.87
N ALA A 121 -2.93 13.44 -5.62
CA ALA A 121 -3.93 14.34 -5.04
C ALA A 121 -3.59 15.80 -5.34
#